data_AF-A0A7V7XD52-F1
#
_entry.id   AF-A0A7V7XD52-F1
#
_cell.length_a   1.000
_cell.length_b   1.000
_cell.length_c   1.000
_cell.angle_alpha   90.00
_cell.angle_beta   90.00
_cell.angle_gamma   90.00
#
_symmetry.space_group_name_H-M   'P 1'
#
loop_
_entity.id
_entity.type
_entity.pdbx_description
1 polymer ?
#
loop_
_entity_poly.entity_id
_entity_poly.type
_entity_poly.pdbx_seq_one_letter_code
_entity_poly.pdbx_strand_id
1 'polypeptide(L)'
;MSQILKQKQVSRYVKELRAGVFPIAVNWNDGESPAIIQFSDGESSFGSCIRCTNPRCMQYSSDELQLNIFHEFPTDENNQVCPTGAIEWEDDNNSPTIDSENCIICGLCVLRCPVKAIFINEGTAHVNDGPNDYFLESQVISNDIVTNDTIRKFKDIKEYEIILRESDDIFRYFYDKVRQIEKKQTAQFPNHLARNLLIAVGIDTAMRRRGDTNVRMDLIMEPVGIDHGMGEVEFGNSIIDAPRNVLDDVAILVARYRISKDTIIPFVVTFDLPNQRSEYWRVIKDVRKVLGLKINTITIGALLILIWNRTKVVFVDSEEFYIDTENSDLRPKLEAIIGRKLNLSSGYPGQLESPK
;
A
#
# COMPACT_ATOMS: atom_id res chain seq x y z
N MET A 1 -26.65 -1.32 32.02
CA MET A 1 -26.26 -0.09 31.30
C MET A 1 -24.90 -0.35 30.69
N SER A 2 -24.86 -0.53 29.37
CA SER A 2 -23.62 -0.71 28.60
C SER A 2 -22.73 0.50 28.82
N GLN A 3 -21.50 0.30 29.31
CA GLN A 3 -20.46 1.30 29.20
C GLN A 3 -20.13 1.43 27.72
N ILE A 4 -20.79 2.39 27.06
CA ILE A 4 -20.36 2.92 25.77
C ILE A 4 -18.89 3.31 25.96
N LEU A 5 -17.99 2.60 25.28
CA LEU A 5 -16.58 2.96 25.15
C LEU A 5 -16.54 4.38 24.58
N LYS A 6 -16.44 5.39 25.45
CA LYS A 6 -16.14 6.75 25.03
C LYS A 6 -14.77 6.68 24.38
N GLN A 7 -14.74 6.88 23.05
CA GLN A 7 -13.52 7.11 22.30
C GLN A 7 -12.74 8.19 23.05
N LYS A 8 -11.58 7.83 23.60
CA LYS A 8 -10.77 8.73 24.44
C LYS A 8 -10.36 9.89 23.53
N GLN A 9 -10.96 11.06 23.70
CA GLN A 9 -10.57 12.26 22.96
C GLN A 9 -9.15 12.60 23.38
N VAL A 10 -8.19 12.30 22.49
CA VAL A 10 -6.78 12.59 22.77
C VAL A 10 -6.58 14.09 22.71
N SER A 11 -6.35 14.69 23.88
CA SER A 11 -6.16 16.13 24.09
C SER A 11 -4.69 16.47 23.88
N ARG A 12 -4.33 16.98 22.69
CA ARG A 12 -2.95 17.38 22.35
C ARG A 12 -2.90 18.69 21.57
N TYR A 13 -1.80 19.42 21.71
CA TYR A 13 -1.54 20.63 20.92
C TYR A 13 -1.20 20.22 19.50
N VAL A 14 -2.04 20.62 18.56
CA VAL A 14 -1.84 20.39 17.12
C VAL A 14 -0.87 21.44 16.56
N LYS A 15 -0.29 21.17 15.39
CA LYS A 15 0.33 22.25 14.60
C LYS A 15 -0.56 22.67 13.47
N GLU A 16 -0.45 23.93 13.10
CA GLU A 16 -1.14 24.52 11.97
C GLU A 16 -0.16 25.23 11.05
N LEU A 17 -0.56 25.37 9.79
CA LEU A 17 0.21 26.14 8.84
C LEU A 17 0.10 27.64 9.19
N ARG A 18 1.22 28.36 9.15
CA ARG A 18 1.30 29.81 9.32
C ARG A 18 0.21 30.51 8.50
N ALA A 19 -0.42 31.51 9.09
CA ALA A 19 -1.47 32.27 8.42
C ALA A 19 -0.92 33.01 7.18
N GLY A 20 -1.73 33.08 6.12
CA GLY A 20 -1.40 33.82 4.90
C GLY A 20 -0.48 33.09 3.91
N VAL A 21 -0.06 31.86 4.21
CA VAL A 21 0.72 31.03 3.29
C VAL A 21 -0.02 29.75 2.93
N PHE A 22 0.23 29.24 1.73
CA PHE A 22 -0.26 27.93 1.29
C PHE A 22 0.84 27.18 0.54
N PRO A 23 0.84 25.84 0.58
CA PRO A 23 1.85 25.05 -0.12
C PRO A 23 1.54 24.98 -1.62
N ILE A 24 2.58 25.08 -2.45
CA ILE A 24 2.48 25.07 -3.93
C ILE A 24 3.02 23.77 -4.51
N ALA A 25 4.08 23.22 -3.92
CA ALA A 25 4.75 22.03 -4.40
C ALA A 25 5.43 21.26 -3.27
N VAL A 26 5.62 19.96 -3.49
CA VAL A 26 6.39 19.07 -2.62
C VAL A 26 7.54 18.47 -3.41
N ASN A 27 8.74 18.47 -2.85
CA ASN A 27 9.86 17.70 -3.34
C ASN A 27 10.25 16.64 -2.29
N TRP A 28 10.25 15.37 -2.69
CA TRP A 28 10.53 14.25 -1.79
C TRP A 28 12.02 13.97 -1.53
N ASN A 29 12.92 14.69 -2.20
CA ASN A 29 14.38 14.60 -2.01
C ASN A 29 14.91 13.15 -2.03
N ASP A 30 14.38 12.31 -2.92
CA ASP A 30 14.70 10.88 -3.07
C ASP A 30 14.60 10.04 -1.77
N GLY A 31 13.89 10.54 -0.76
CA GLY A 31 13.70 9.89 0.54
C GLY A 31 14.74 10.22 1.61
N GLU A 32 15.82 10.95 1.29
CA GLU A 32 16.94 11.15 2.23
C GLU A 32 16.57 12.02 3.45
N SER A 33 15.52 12.82 3.33
CA SER A 33 15.06 13.79 4.33
C SER A 33 13.53 13.89 4.34
N PRO A 34 12.93 14.58 5.32
CA PRO A 34 11.55 15.03 5.19
C PRO A 34 11.34 15.75 3.85
N ALA A 35 10.13 15.66 3.31
CA ALA A 35 9.81 16.32 2.05
C ALA A 35 9.92 17.85 2.21
N ILE A 36 10.48 18.53 1.20
CA ILE A 36 10.59 19.98 1.15
C ILE A 36 9.32 20.53 0.54
N ILE A 37 8.64 21.40 1.27
CA ILE A 37 7.41 22.08 0.87
C ILE A 37 7.76 23.48 0.40
N GLN A 38 7.39 23.81 -0.84
CA GLN A 38 7.48 25.17 -1.38
C GLN A 38 6.20 25.93 -1.06
N PHE A 39 6.31 27.15 -0.56
CA PHE A 39 5.17 27.97 -0.14
C PHE A 39 4.93 29.19 -1.04
N SER A 40 3.74 29.77 -0.91
CA SER A 40 3.24 30.90 -1.71
C SER A 40 4.01 32.21 -1.59
N ASP A 41 4.84 32.35 -0.57
CA ASP A 41 5.74 33.49 -0.37
C ASP A 41 7.11 33.32 -1.04
N GLY A 42 7.34 32.18 -1.73
CA GLY A 42 8.58 31.88 -2.45
C GLY A 42 9.63 31.13 -1.65
N GLU A 43 9.38 30.90 -0.36
CA GLU A 43 10.27 30.20 0.55
C GLU A 43 9.93 28.70 0.66
N SER A 44 10.77 27.93 1.37
CA SER A 44 10.56 26.49 1.55
C SER A 44 10.87 26.02 2.95
N SER A 45 10.23 24.94 3.38
CA SER A 45 10.53 24.28 4.66
C SER A 45 10.21 22.80 4.61
N PHE A 46 10.73 22.04 5.57
CA PHE A 46 10.41 20.62 5.70
C PHE A 46 8.95 20.44 6.16
N GLY A 47 8.29 19.41 5.61
CA GLY A 47 7.00 18.94 6.13
C GLY A 47 7.14 18.55 7.60
N SER A 48 6.26 19.06 8.47
CA SER A 48 6.27 18.78 9.91
C SER A 48 4.92 18.24 10.38
N CYS A 49 4.96 17.31 11.33
CA CYS A 49 3.79 16.60 11.82
C CYS A 49 2.82 17.60 12.46
N ILE A 50 1.60 17.64 11.93
CA ILE A 50 0.53 18.50 12.47
C ILE A 50 -0.24 17.85 13.61
N ARG A 51 0.16 16.64 14.00
CA ARG A 51 -0.45 15.87 15.09
C ARG A 51 -1.96 15.70 14.85
N CYS A 52 -2.30 15.17 13.67
CA CYS A 52 -3.66 14.92 13.21
C CYS A 52 -4.50 14.24 14.30
N THR A 53 -5.71 14.74 14.52
CA THR A 53 -6.69 14.10 15.41
C THR A 53 -7.18 12.75 14.85
N ASN A 54 -7.31 12.68 13.52
CA ASN A 54 -7.51 11.44 12.77
C ASN A 54 -6.25 11.12 11.93
N PRO A 55 -5.29 10.34 12.47
CA PRO A 55 -4.02 10.07 11.80
C PRO A 55 -4.20 9.11 10.61
N ARG A 56 -4.39 9.70 9.42
CA ARG A 56 -4.46 8.94 8.15
C ARG A 56 -3.23 8.08 7.88
N CYS A 57 -2.06 8.44 8.43
CA CYS A 57 -0.84 7.64 8.32
C CYS A 57 -0.86 6.35 9.14
N MET A 58 -1.80 6.21 10.09
CA MET A 58 -1.94 5.06 10.97
C MET A 58 -3.24 4.27 10.72
N GLN A 59 -4.31 4.96 10.31
CA GLN A 59 -5.63 4.35 10.14
C GLN A 59 -6.29 4.75 8.81
N TYR A 60 -6.94 3.78 8.19
CA TYR A 60 -7.95 3.99 7.16
C TYR A 60 -9.28 4.37 7.81
N SER A 61 -10.03 5.25 7.17
CA SER A 61 -11.44 5.44 7.47
C SER A 61 -12.28 4.26 6.96
N SER A 62 -13.48 4.08 7.51
CA SER A 62 -14.39 3.02 7.04
C SER A 62 -14.75 3.17 5.56
N ASP A 63 -14.93 4.41 5.09
CA ASP A 63 -15.23 4.71 3.68
C ASP A 63 -14.10 4.28 2.74
N GLU A 64 -12.83 4.34 3.18
CA GLU A 64 -11.67 3.89 2.38
C GLU A 64 -11.54 2.37 2.26
N LEU A 65 -12.24 1.61 3.11
CA LEU A 65 -12.20 0.14 3.11
C LEU A 65 -13.50 -0.49 2.60
N GLN A 66 -14.52 0.32 2.33
CA GLN A 66 -15.79 -0.16 1.85
C GLN A 66 -15.76 -0.35 0.34
N LEU A 67 -16.03 -1.58 -0.10
CA LEU A 67 -16.27 -1.92 -1.50
C LEU A 67 -17.78 -2.03 -1.77
N ASN A 68 -18.18 -1.64 -2.97
CA ASN A 68 -19.55 -1.67 -3.49
C ASN A 68 -19.87 -2.94 -4.32
N ILE A 69 -18.88 -3.70 -4.78
CA ILE A 69 -19.07 -4.79 -5.74
C ILE A 69 -19.55 -6.11 -5.14
N PHE A 70 -19.27 -6.36 -3.86
CA PHE A 70 -19.57 -7.67 -3.28
C PHE A 70 -19.94 -7.61 -1.80
N HIS A 71 -21.21 -7.31 -1.52
CA HIS A 71 -21.75 -7.15 -0.16
C HIS A 71 -21.71 -8.44 0.70
N GLU A 72 -21.64 -9.62 0.08
CA GLU A 72 -21.57 -10.90 0.80
C GLU A 72 -20.13 -11.29 1.17
N PHE A 73 -19.13 -10.48 0.78
CA PHE A 73 -17.75 -10.74 1.16
C PHE A 73 -17.57 -10.52 2.67
N PRO A 74 -17.07 -11.53 3.41
CA PRO A 74 -16.83 -11.38 4.84
C PRO A 74 -15.56 -10.55 5.05
N THR A 75 -15.71 -9.22 4.99
CA THR A 75 -14.60 -8.26 5.07
C THR A 75 -13.98 -8.24 6.46
N ASP A 76 -12.65 -8.21 6.51
CA ASP A 76 -11.88 -7.94 7.71
C ASP A 76 -11.90 -6.44 8.05
N GLU A 77 -12.22 -6.11 9.31
CA GLU A 77 -12.42 -4.73 9.78
C GLU A 77 -11.10 -4.04 10.21
N ASN A 78 -9.95 -4.71 10.07
CA ASN A 78 -8.66 -4.14 10.44
C ASN A 78 -8.35 -2.89 9.60
N ASN A 79 -8.42 -1.72 10.24
CA ASN A 79 -8.19 -0.44 9.60
C ASN A 79 -6.75 0.09 9.72
N GLN A 80 -5.81 -0.69 10.24
CA GLN A 80 -4.43 -0.24 10.41
C GLN A 80 -3.73 -0.09 9.07
N VAL A 81 -3.01 1.02 8.90
CA VAL A 81 -2.18 1.32 7.73
C VAL A 81 -0.88 0.53 7.78
N CYS A 82 -0.24 0.44 8.94
CA CYS A 82 0.99 -0.31 9.09
C CYS A 82 0.68 -1.79 9.32
N PRO A 83 1.06 -2.69 8.40
CA PRO A 83 0.76 -4.12 8.53
C PRO A 83 1.58 -4.83 9.60
N THR A 84 2.63 -4.18 10.12
CA THR A 84 3.54 -4.76 11.12
C THR A 84 3.39 -4.14 12.49
N GLY A 85 2.53 -3.11 12.64
CA GLY A 85 2.37 -2.35 13.88
C GLY A 85 3.54 -1.40 14.20
N ALA A 86 4.45 -1.13 13.25
CA ALA A 86 5.65 -0.33 13.51
C ALA A 86 5.41 1.15 13.80
N ILE A 87 4.23 1.71 13.50
CA ILE A 87 3.87 3.09 13.84
C ILE A 87 2.88 3.09 14.98
N GLU A 88 3.23 3.75 16.08
CA GLU A 88 2.42 3.81 17.28
C GLU A 88 2.29 5.26 17.75
N TRP A 89 1.29 5.52 18.59
CA TRP A 89 1.10 6.85 19.14
C TRP A 89 0.58 6.74 20.58
N GLU A 90 1.52 6.64 21.50
CA GLU A 90 1.25 6.65 22.93
C GLU A 90 0.69 8.02 23.37
N ASP A 91 -0.15 8.01 24.41
CA ASP A 91 -0.86 9.21 24.90
C ASP A 91 0.11 10.32 25.36
N ASP A 92 1.30 9.93 25.85
CA ASP A 92 2.31 10.86 26.38
C ASP A 92 3.19 11.49 25.28
N ASN A 93 3.08 10.99 24.03
CA ASN A 93 3.87 11.47 22.90
C ASN A 93 3.12 12.51 22.07
N ASN A 94 3.81 13.60 21.75
CA ASN A 94 3.25 14.67 20.92
C ASN A 94 2.96 14.23 19.49
N SER A 95 3.80 13.35 18.92
CA SER A 95 3.67 12.82 17.56
C SER A 95 3.77 11.29 17.55
N PRO A 96 3.32 10.61 16.47
CA PRO A 96 3.58 9.19 16.32
C PRO A 96 5.07 8.87 16.36
N THR A 97 5.39 7.67 16.85
CA THR A 97 6.74 7.10 16.88
C THR A 97 6.82 5.90 15.94
N ILE A 98 8.03 5.61 15.45
CA ILE A 98 8.30 4.45 14.60
C ILE A 98 9.22 3.49 15.33
N ASP A 99 8.78 2.25 15.49
CA ASP A 99 9.62 1.14 15.92
C ASP A 99 10.43 0.61 14.72
N SER A 100 11.74 0.87 14.75
CA SER A 100 12.68 0.44 13.71
C SER A 100 12.91 -1.08 13.68
N GLU A 101 12.57 -1.81 14.75
CA GLU A 101 12.64 -3.27 14.75
C GLU A 101 11.55 -3.86 13.85
N ASN A 102 10.33 -3.31 13.94
CA ASN A 102 9.15 -3.77 13.21
C ASN A 102 8.92 -3.06 11.86
N CYS A 103 9.62 -1.95 11.59
CA CYS A 103 9.49 -1.23 10.33
C CYS A 103 10.10 -2.01 9.16
N ILE A 104 9.30 -2.23 8.12
CA ILE A 104 9.70 -2.88 6.86
C ILE A 104 9.82 -1.89 5.71
N ILE A 105 10.00 -0.59 5.98
CA ILE A 105 10.22 0.46 4.97
C ILE A 105 9.21 0.47 3.79
N CYS A 106 7.97 0.01 4.03
CA CYS A 106 6.97 -0.13 2.97
C CYS A 106 6.46 1.19 2.39
N GLY A 107 6.67 2.31 3.09
CA GLY A 107 6.25 3.64 2.64
C GLY A 107 4.76 3.95 2.78
N LEU A 108 3.93 3.04 3.31
CA LEU A 108 2.48 3.26 3.47
C LEU A 108 2.16 4.48 4.34
N CYS A 109 2.80 4.60 5.51
CA CYS A 109 2.61 5.76 6.39
C CYS A 109 3.16 7.06 5.77
N VAL A 110 4.26 6.96 5.00
CA VAL A 110 4.89 8.07 4.28
C VAL A 110 3.94 8.64 3.24
N LEU A 111 3.43 7.78 2.36
CA LEU A 111 2.50 8.15 1.28
C LEU A 111 1.20 8.77 1.84
N ARG A 112 0.70 8.24 2.96
CA ARG A 112 -0.55 8.69 3.59
C ARG A 112 -0.42 9.94 4.47
N CYS A 113 0.79 10.40 4.78
CA CYS A 113 0.97 11.62 5.56
C CYS A 113 0.53 12.84 4.73
N PRO A 114 -0.55 13.56 5.10
CA PRO A 114 -1.09 14.63 4.27
C PRO A 114 -0.15 15.83 4.15
N VAL A 115 0.69 16.05 5.17
CA VAL A 115 1.65 17.16 5.27
C VAL A 115 3.09 16.72 5.04
N LYS A 116 3.29 15.48 4.55
CA LYS A 116 4.58 14.94 4.10
C LYS A 116 5.68 14.99 5.18
N ALA A 117 5.29 14.78 6.43
CA ALA A 117 6.16 14.82 7.60
C ALA A 117 6.85 13.50 7.93
N ILE A 118 6.56 12.43 7.18
CA ILE A 118 7.16 11.11 7.40
C ILE A 118 8.07 10.81 6.20
N PHE A 119 9.26 10.27 6.45
CA PHE A 119 10.26 9.93 5.43
C PHE A 119 11.00 8.64 5.82
N ILE A 120 11.73 8.02 4.88
CA ILE A 120 12.49 6.78 5.12
C ILE A 120 13.97 7.08 5.00
N ASN A 121 14.72 6.88 6.08
CA ASN A 121 16.17 6.99 6.07
C ASN A 121 16.77 5.96 7.05
N GLU A 122 18.01 5.52 6.79
CA GLU A 122 18.76 4.60 7.65
C GLU A 122 18.01 3.30 7.95
N GLY A 123 17.25 2.80 6.96
CA GLY A 123 16.51 1.54 7.06
C GLY A 123 15.22 1.61 7.90
N THR A 124 14.73 2.80 8.27
CA THR A 124 13.43 2.94 8.95
C THR A 124 12.69 4.20 8.52
N ALA A 125 11.40 4.27 8.85
CA ALA A 125 10.62 5.49 8.71
C ALA A 125 10.83 6.39 9.93
N HIS A 126 10.71 7.70 9.73
CA HIS A 126 10.88 8.73 10.76
C HIS A 126 9.76 9.76 10.66
N VAL A 127 9.31 10.28 11.80
CA VAL A 127 8.32 11.37 11.87
C VAL A 127 9.04 12.67 12.20
N ASN A 128 9.01 13.64 11.28
CA ASN A 128 9.49 14.98 11.56
C ASN A 128 8.44 15.77 12.36
N ASP A 129 8.61 15.87 13.67
CA ASP A 129 7.82 16.74 14.55
C ASP A 129 8.58 18.03 14.93
N GLY A 130 9.68 18.36 14.26
CA GLY A 130 10.40 19.61 14.54
C GLY A 130 9.54 20.84 14.21
N PRO A 131 9.47 21.88 15.09
CA PRO A 131 8.84 23.14 14.73
C PRO A 131 9.66 23.86 13.65
N ASN A 132 8.99 24.68 12.85
CA ASN A 132 9.64 25.57 11.89
C ASN A 132 8.76 26.81 11.63
N ASP A 133 9.22 27.74 10.80
CA ASP A 133 8.54 29.01 10.54
C ASP A 133 7.18 28.88 9.83
N TYR A 134 6.80 27.67 9.42
CA TYR A 134 5.57 27.37 8.68
C TYR A 134 4.60 26.49 9.48
N PHE A 135 5.10 25.52 10.25
CA PHE A 135 4.27 24.63 11.07
C PHE A 135 4.36 25.05 12.53
N LEU A 136 3.41 25.87 12.94
CA LEU A 136 3.38 26.52 14.26
C LEU A 136 2.51 25.71 15.22
N GLU A 137 2.96 25.57 16.47
CA GLU A 137 2.12 24.96 17.51
C GLU A 137 0.91 25.86 17.80
N SER A 138 -0.28 25.26 17.73
CA SER A 138 -1.52 25.97 18.04
C SER A 138 -1.67 26.15 19.55
N GLN A 139 -2.26 27.26 19.97
CA GLN A 139 -2.62 27.48 21.37
C GLN A 139 -3.90 26.73 21.79
N VAL A 140 -4.55 26.05 20.84
CA VAL A 140 -5.80 25.33 21.06
C VAL A 140 -5.53 23.82 21.16
N ILE A 141 -6.09 23.20 22.19
CA ILE A 141 -6.08 21.75 22.38
C ILE A 141 -7.01 21.10 21.32
N SER A 142 -6.47 20.10 20.62
CA SER A 142 -7.08 19.19 19.64
C SER A 142 -8.54 19.47 19.24
N ASN A 143 -8.73 20.04 18.06
CA ASN A 143 -9.99 19.89 17.32
C ASN A 143 -9.70 19.53 15.85
N ASP A 144 -10.62 18.78 15.25
CA ASP A 144 -10.48 18.31 13.87
C ASP A 144 -10.45 19.46 12.86
N ILE A 145 -10.98 20.64 13.21
CA ILE A 145 -11.13 21.78 12.31
C ILE A 145 -9.75 22.31 11.88
N VAL A 146 -8.85 22.54 12.84
CA VAL A 146 -7.52 23.11 12.58
C VAL A 146 -6.67 22.18 11.72
N THR A 147 -6.62 20.90 12.07
CA THR A 147 -5.83 19.91 11.31
C THR A 147 -6.42 19.67 9.93
N ASN A 148 -7.76 19.59 9.80
CA ASN A 148 -8.41 19.44 8.50
C ASN A 148 -8.24 20.66 7.58
N ASP A 149 -8.23 21.89 8.11
CA ASP A 149 -7.93 23.09 7.32
C ASP A 149 -6.52 23.00 6.72
N THR A 150 -5.54 22.63 7.54
CA THR A 150 -4.16 22.42 7.06
C THR A 150 -4.11 21.30 6.01
N ILE A 151 -4.73 20.15 6.27
CA ILE A 151 -4.79 19.02 5.31
C ILE A 151 -5.38 19.45 3.96
N ARG A 152 -6.46 20.25 3.97
CA ARG A 152 -7.10 20.74 2.73
C ARG A 152 -6.17 21.59 1.89
N LYS A 153 -5.29 22.38 2.52
CA LYS A 153 -4.29 23.20 1.80
C LYS A 153 -3.26 22.34 1.06
N PHE A 154 -3.04 21.10 1.49
CA PHE A 154 -2.14 20.15 0.83
C PHE A 154 -2.81 19.32 -0.28
N LYS A 155 -4.11 19.52 -0.52
CA LYS A 155 -4.84 18.76 -1.54
C LYS A 155 -4.41 19.18 -2.95
N ASP A 156 -4.24 18.21 -3.84
CA ASP A 156 -3.97 18.41 -5.28
C ASP A 156 -2.68 19.18 -5.59
N ILE A 157 -1.72 19.16 -4.66
CA ILE A 157 -0.40 19.77 -4.83
C ILE A 157 0.47 18.94 -5.78
N LYS A 158 1.27 19.62 -6.60
CA LYS A 158 2.27 18.96 -7.45
C LYS A 158 3.39 18.41 -6.59
N GLU A 159 3.68 17.13 -6.77
CA GLU A 159 4.71 16.42 -6.01
C GLU A 159 5.77 15.88 -6.98
N TYR A 160 7.04 16.16 -6.70
CA TYR A 160 8.21 15.79 -7.51
C TYR A 160 9.11 14.80 -6.79
N GLU A 161 9.96 14.10 -7.54
CA GLU A 161 10.85 13.05 -7.05
C GLU A 161 10.13 11.85 -6.40
N ILE A 162 10.86 10.94 -5.79
CA ILE A 162 10.36 9.68 -5.25
C ILE A 162 10.55 9.61 -3.74
N ILE A 163 9.73 8.80 -3.07
CA ILE A 163 9.81 8.56 -1.62
C ILE A 163 11.06 7.77 -1.26
N LEU A 164 11.48 6.85 -2.13
CA LEU A 164 12.68 6.03 -1.94
C LEU A 164 13.15 5.50 -3.29
N ARG A 165 14.44 5.66 -3.59
CA ARG A 165 15.03 5.06 -4.78
C ARG A 165 15.35 3.60 -4.53
N GLU A 166 14.79 2.69 -5.33
CA GLU A 166 15.06 1.27 -5.17
C GLU A 166 16.54 0.93 -5.41
N SER A 167 17.04 -0.06 -4.68
CA SER A 167 18.36 -0.65 -4.85
C SER A 167 18.36 -2.10 -4.36
N ASP A 168 19.36 -2.88 -4.78
CA ASP A 168 19.50 -4.27 -4.33
C ASP A 168 19.65 -4.37 -2.80
N ASP A 169 20.34 -3.41 -2.18
CA ASP A 169 20.56 -3.37 -0.73
C ASP A 169 19.27 -3.03 0.03
N ILE A 170 18.48 -2.07 -0.47
CA ILE A 170 17.17 -1.73 0.10
C ILE A 170 16.24 -2.94 0.05
N PHE A 171 16.21 -3.65 -1.08
CA PHE A 171 15.41 -4.86 -1.18
C PHE A 171 15.91 -5.97 -0.28
N ARG A 172 17.22 -6.23 -0.24
CA ARG A 172 17.79 -7.23 0.67
C ARG A 172 17.39 -6.94 2.12
N TYR A 173 17.50 -5.68 2.54
CA TYR A 173 17.07 -5.23 3.85
C TYR A 173 15.57 -5.49 4.08
N PHE A 174 14.71 -5.09 3.14
CA PHE A 174 13.28 -5.34 3.20
C PHE A 174 12.95 -6.83 3.37
N TYR A 175 13.53 -7.68 2.52
CA TYR A 175 13.31 -9.13 2.52
C TYR A 175 13.75 -9.77 3.83
N ASP A 176 14.94 -9.41 4.33
CA ASP A 176 15.44 -9.91 5.60
C ASP A 176 14.56 -9.47 6.77
N LYS A 177 14.12 -8.20 6.79
CA LYS A 177 13.19 -7.68 7.79
C LYS A 177 11.86 -8.42 7.79
N VAL A 178 11.21 -8.58 6.63
CA VAL A 178 9.94 -9.30 6.53
C VAL A 178 10.08 -10.73 7.06
N ARG A 179 11.11 -11.48 6.63
CA ARG A 179 11.34 -12.85 7.08
C ARG A 179 11.60 -12.96 8.59
N GLN A 180 12.20 -11.93 9.20
CA GLN A 180 12.42 -11.89 10.65
C GLN A 180 11.12 -11.65 11.42
N ILE A 181 10.29 -10.70 10.95
CA ILE A 181 9.08 -10.33 11.67
C ILE A 181 7.91 -11.29 11.38
N GLU A 182 7.85 -11.91 10.21
CA GLU A 182 6.73 -12.77 9.79
C GLU A 182 6.44 -13.86 10.83
N LYS A 183 7.48 -14.41 11.46
CA LYS A 183 7.36 -15.40 12.55
C LYS A 183 6.67 -14.88 13.81
N LYS A 184 6.69 -13.56 14.03
CA LYS A 184 6.06 -12.86 15.15
C LYS A 184 4.67 -12.32 14.78
N GLN A 185 4.35 -12.27 13.50
CA GLN A 185 3.10 -11.72 12.99
C GLN A 185 1.97 -12.76 12.99
N THR A 186 0.73 -12.26 12.86
CA THR A 186 -0.44 -13.13 12.74
C THR A 186 -0.48 -13.77 11.35
N ALA A 187 -1.22 -14.87 11.19
CA ALA A 187 -1.43 -15.50 9.88
C ALA A 187 -2.14 -14.60 8.86
N GLN A 188 -2.76 -13.48 9.29
CA GLN A 188 -3.40 -12.51 8.41
C GLN A 188 -2.41 -11.50 7.81
N PHE A 189 -1.15 -11.49 8.29
CA PHE A 189 -0.14 -10.53 7.87
C PHE A 189 0.08 -10.45 6.35
N PRO A 190 0.19 -11.57 5.60
CA PRO A 190 0.31 -11.51 4.15
C PRO A 190 -0.86 -10.74 3.49
N ASN A 191 -2.09 -11.07 3.86
CA ASN A 191 -3.29 -10.44 3.30
C ASN A 191 -3.38 -8.96 3.70
N HIS A 192 -3.01 -8.61 4.94
CA HIS A 192 -2.99 -7.23 5.41
C HIS A 192 -1.95 -6.38 4.68
N LEU A 193 -0.74 -6.92 4.49
CA LEU A 193 0.31 -6.27 3.72
C LEU A 193 -0.13 -6.09 2.25
N ALA A 194 -0.56 -7.17 1.59
CA ALA A 194 -1.01 -7.14 0.19
C ALA A 194 -2.15 -6.13 -0.02
N ARG A 195 -3.22 -6.20 0.80
CA ARG A 195 -4.35 -5.28 0.75
C ARG A 195 -3.91 -3.82 0.85
N ASN A 196 -3.10 -3.49 1.85
CA ASN A 196 -2.71 -2.10 2.08
C ASN A 196 -1.80 -1.56 0.96
N LEU A 197 -0.93 -2.41 0.40
CA LEU A 197 -0.09 -2.03 -0.74
C LEU A 197 -0.93 -1.82 -2.00
N LEU A 198 -1.93 -2.67 -2.26
CA LEU A 198 -2.86 -2.52 -3.38
C LEU A 198 -3.67 -1.21 -3.28
N ILE A 199 -4.23 -0.90 -2.11
CA ILE A 199 -4.93 0.37 -1.86
C ILE A 199 -4.00 1.55 -2.15
N ALA A 200 -2.74 1.49 -1.68
CA ALA A 200 -1.77 2.56 -1.87
C ALA A 200 -1.42 2.84 -3.33
N VAL A 201 -1.48 1.81 -4.20
CA VAL A 201 -1.29 1.97 -5.66
C VAL A 201 -2.60 2.25 -6.39
N GLY A 202 -3.70 2.55 -5.68
CA GLY A 202 -4.98 2.95 -6.27
C GLY A 202 -5.90 1.80 -6.67
N ILE A 203 -5.70 0.61 -6.11
CA ILE A 203 -6.59 -0.54 -6.29
C ILE A 203 -7.36 -0.71 -4.97
N ASP A 204 -8.61 -0.25 -4.94
CA ASP A 204 -9.46 -0.40 -3.76
C ASP A 204 -9.62 -1.89 -3.46
N THR A 205 -9.27 -2.32 -2.25
CA THR A 205 -9.11 -3.75 -1.91
C THR A 205 -9.65 -4.05 -0.51
N ALA A 206 -10.44 -5.11 -0.39
CA ALA A 206 -10.81 -5.69 0.89
C ALA A 206 -10.17 -7.07 1.03
N MET A 207 -9.83 -7.43 2.27
CA MET A 207 -9.31 -8.76 2.59
C MET A 207 -10.34 -9.55 3.39
N ARG A 208 -10.32 -10.87 3.20
CA ARG A 208 -11.23 -11.78 3.88
C ARG A 208 -10.93 -11.85 5.37
N ARG A 209 -12.01 -11.87 6.17
CA ARG A 209 -11.98 -12.15 7.60
C ARG A 209 -11.60 -13.60 7.83
N ARG A 210 -10.61 -13.81 8.69
CA ARG A 210 -10.16 -15.16 9.03
C ARG A 210 -11.27 -16.00 9.69
N GLY A 211 -11.39 -17.26 9.29
CA GLY A 211 -12.30 -18.24 9.88
C GLY A 211 -13.68 -18.29 9.21
N ASP A 212 -13.99 -17.37 8.31
CA ASP A 212 -15.16 -17.49 7.44
C ASP A 212 -14.86 -18.50 6.31
N THR A 213 -15.79 -19.41 6.03
CA THR A 213 -15.65 -20.45 4.99
C THR A 213 -16.66 -20.32 3.86
N ASN A 214 -17.53 -19.30 3.92
CA ASN A 214 -18.54 -19.05 2.88
C ASN A 214 -17.88 -18.68 1.55
N VAL A 215 -16.78 -17.92 1.65
CA VAL A 215 -15.98 -17.40 0.54
C VAL A 215 -14.51 -17.76 0.79
N ARG A 216 -13.77 -18.15 -0.26
CA ARG A 216 -12.38 -18.64 -0.14
C ARG A 216 -11.32 -17.62 -0.52
N MET A 217 -11.56 -16.82 -1.57
CA MET A 217 -10.75 -15.68 -1.97
C MET A 217 -10.15 -14.91 -0.80
N ASP A 218 -8.84 -14.69 -0.83
CA ASP A 218 -8.16 -13.83 0.13
C ASP A 218 -8.55 -12.35 -0.03
N LEU A 219 -8.67 -11.88 -1.28
CA LEU A 219 -8.91 -10.48 -1.62
C LEU A 219 -10.06 -10.32 -2.62
N ILE A 220 -10.79 -9.22 -2.48
CA ILE A 220 -11.64 -8.66 -3.54
C ILE A 220 -11.22 -7.21 -3.79
N MET A 221 -11.38 -6.75 -5.02
CA MET A 221 -10.84 -5.47 -5.49
C MET A 221 -11.81 -4.75 -6.42
N GLU A 222 -11.77 -3.42 -6.40
CA GLU A 222 -12.41 -2.53 -7.37
C GLU A 222 -11.35 -1.70 -8.10
N PRO A 223 -10.54 -2.30 -8.99
CA PRO A 223 -9.53 -1.52 -9.69
C PRO A 223 -10.21 -0.55 -10.67
N VAL A 224 -9.68 0.66 -10.77
CA VAL A 224 -10.20 1.68 -11.70
C VAL A 224 -10.18 1.14 -13.14
N GLY A 225 -11.34 1.19 -13.78
CA GLY A 225 -11.55 0.71 -15.16
C GLY A 225 -12.16 -0.68 -15.27
N ILE A 226 -12.45 -1.35 -14.14
CA ILE A 226 -12.88 -2.76 -14.10
C ILE A 226 -14.01 -2.94 -13.10
N ASP A 227 -14.92 -3.90 -13.38
CA ASP A 227 -16.06 -4.17 -12.52
C ASP A 227 -15.74 -5.08 -11.32
N HIS A 228 -14.95 -6.16 -11.46
CA HIS A 228 -14.73 -7.12 -10.36
C HIS A 228 -13.30 -7.68 -10.33
N GLY A 229 -12.48 -7.26 -9.38
CA GLY A 229 -11.19 -7.89 -9.10
C GLY A 229 -11.26 -8.90 -7.96
N MET A 230 -10.50 -9.99 -8.06
CA MET A 230 -10.32 -10.95 -6.96
C MET A 230 -8.85 -11.39 -6.91
N GLY A 231 -8.33 -11.71 -5.72
CA GLY A 231 -6.94 -12.12 -5.58
C GLY A 231 -6.69 -13.19 -4.52
N GLU A 232 -5.67 -14.00 -4.76
CA GLU A 232 -5.04 -14.87 -3.76
C GLU A 232 -3.68 -14.32 -3.34
N VAL A 233 -3.30 -14.48 -2.07
CA VAL A 233 -2.03 -13.97 -1.53
C VAL A 233 -1.15 -15.12 -1.09
N GLU A 234 0.00 -15.28 -1.74
CA GLU A 234 0.90 -16.42 -1.52
C GLU A 234 2.32 -15.99 -1.18
N PHE A 235 2.65 -16.03 0.12
CA PHE A 235 4.01 -15.77 0.62
C PHE A 235 4.83 -17.07 0.83
N GLY A 236 4.15 -18.23 0.80
CA GLY A 236 4.74 -19.51 1.13
C GLY A 236 5.19 -20.35 -0.07
N ASN A 237 5.59 -21.58 0.23
CA ASN A 237 6.08 -22.55 -0.76
C ASN A 237 4.97 -23.10 -1.70
N SER A 238 3.70 -22.80 -1.42
CA SER A 238 2.53 -23.28 -2.17
C SER A 238 2.12 -22.38 -3.33
N ILE A 239 2.99 -21.45 -3.74
CA ILE A 239 2.74 -20.50 -4.82
C ILE A 239 2.22 -21.17 -6.12
N ILE A 240 2.62 -22.42 -6.37
CA ILE A 240 2.24 -23.23 -7.54
C ILE A 240 0.73 -23.50 -7.61
N ASP A 241 0.04 -23.50 -6.47
CA ASP A 241 -1.39 -23.77 -6.38
C ASP A 241 -2.24 -22.51 -6.55
N ALA A 242 -1.68 -21.32 -6.36
CA ALA A 242 -2.38 -20.05 -6.44
C ALA A 242 -3.23 -19.89 -7.72
N PRO A 243 -2.71 -20.19 -8.94
CA PRO A 243 -3.50 -20.05 -10.15
C PRO A 243 -4.71 -20.99 -10.18
N ARG A 244 -4.63 -22.16 -9.54
CA ARG A 244 -5.75 -23.10 -9.44
C ARG A 244 -6.78 -22.63 -8.43
N ASN A 245 -6.33 -22.13 -7.27
CA ASN A 245 -7.23 -21.57 -6.25
C ASN A 245 -8.02 -20.38 -6.82
N VAL A 246 -7.33 -19.49 -7.54
CA VAL A 246 -7.95 -18.38 -8.27
C VAL A 246 -9.01 -18.86 -9.27
N LEU A 247 -8.78 -19.95 -10.00
CA LEU A 247 -9.80 -20.51 -10.90
C LEU A 247 -11.02 -21.04 -10.14
N ASP A 248 -10.80 -21.72 -9.02
CA ASP A 248 -11.89 -22.20 -8.17
C ASP A 248 -12.74 -21.03 -7.66
N ASP A 249 -12.09 -19.92 -7.28
CA ASP A 249 -12.75 -18.69 -6.87
C ASP A 249 -13.55 -18.04 -8.00
N VAL A 250 -12.98 -17.94 -9.20
CA VAL A 250 -13.71 -17.46 -10.39
C VAL A 250 -14.94 -18.34 -10.64
N ALA A 251 -14.81 -19.67 -10.52
CA ALA A 251 -15.94 -20.58 -10.68
C ALA A 251 -17.03 -20.34 -9.63
N ILE A 252 -16.66 -20.02 -8.38
CA ILE A 252 -17.61 -19.65 -7.31
C ILE A 252 -18.34 -18.34 -7.67
N LEU A 253 -17.62 -17.30 -8.10
CA LEU A 253 -18.19 -16.02 -8.51
C LEU A 253 -19.19 -16.17 -9.67
N VAL A 254 -18.84 -16.98 -10.67
CA VAL A 254 -19.72 -17.24 -11.81
C VAL A 254 -20.93 -18.09 -11.40
N ALA A 255 -20.72 -19.20 -10.69
CA ALA A 255 -21.77 -20.18 -10.44
C ALA A 255 -22.76 -19.75 -9.35
N ARG A 256 -22.26 -19.16 -8.25
CA ARG A 256 -23.10 -18.77 -7.10
C ARG A 256 -23.61 -17.34 -7.22
N TYR A 257 -22.73 -16.43 -7.61
CA TYR A 257 -23.03 -14.99 -7.62
C TYR A 257 -23.44 -14.46 -8.99
N ARG A 258 -23.40 -15.32 -10.03
CA ARG A 258 -23.80 -14.99 -11.40
C ARG A 258 -23.06 -13.79 -11.99
N ILE A 259 -21.84 -13.55 -11.53
CA ILE A 259 -20.96 -12.54 -12.10
C ILE A 259 -20.48 -13.07 -13.45
N SER A 260 -20.42 -12.19 -14.45
CA SER A 260 -19.90 -12.57 -15.76
C SER A 260 -18.41 -12.89 -15.64
N LYS A 261 -17.99 -14.04 -16.17
CA LYS A 261 -16.56 -14.40 -16.23
C LYS A 261 -15.72 -13.31 -16.90
N ASP A 262 -16.28 -12.65 -17.90
CA ASP A 262 -15.56 -11.66 -18.71
C ASP A 262 -15.40 -10.30 -18.00
N THR A 263 -16.05 -10.11 -16.85
CA THR A 263 -15.90 -8.92 -15.99
C THR A 263 -15.00 -9.17 -14.78
N ILE A 264 -14.50 -10.41 -14.61
CA ILE A 264 -13.66 -10.79 -13.47
C ILE A 264 -12.19 -10.68 -13.87
N ILE A 265 -11.41 -10.00 -13.03
CA ILE A 265 -9.96 -9.97 -13.15
C ILE A 265 -9.32 -10.70 -11.98
N PRO A 266 -8.74 -11.87 -12.25
CA PRO A 266 -8.01 -12.63 -11.26
C PRO A 266 -6.60 -12.10 -11.04
N PHE A 267 -6.18 -12.09 -9.78
CA PHE A 267 -4.83 -11.74 -9.34
C PHE A 267 -4.22 -12.82 -8.45
N VAL A 268 -2.90 -12.90 -8.51
CA VAL A 268 -2.09 -13.52 -7.48
C VAL A 268 -1.08 -12.48 -7.00
N VAL A 269 -1.09 -12.22 -5.69
CA VAL A 269 -0.06 -11.41 -5.03
C VAL A 269 0.95 -12.34 -4.40
N THR A 270 2.21 -12.24 -4.79
CA THR A 270 3.26 -13.14 -4.30
C THR A 270 4.37 -12.39 -3.62
N PHE A 271 5.13 -13.06 -2.74
CA PHE A 271 6.32 -12.44 -2.16
C PHE A 271 7.49 -12.39 -3.16
N ASP A 272 7.71 -13.50 -3.86
CA ASP A 272 8.69 -13.68 -4.93
C ASP A 272 8.01 -14.31 -6.16
N LEU A 273 8.56 -14.11 -7.36
CA LEU A 273 8.07 -14.79 -8.56
C LEU A 273 8.45 -16.28 -8.55
N PRO A 274 7.54 -17.18 -8.97
CA PRO A 274 7.85 -18.58 -9.21
C PRO A 274 8.99 -18.77 -10.21
N ASN A 275 9.78 -19.82 -10.05
CA ASN A 275 10.80 -20.22 -11.03
C ASN A 275 10.19 -20.39 -12.43
N GLN A 276 10.93 -20.01 -13.49
CA GLN A 276 10.49 -20.10 -14.88
C GLN A 276 10.06 -21.52 -15.30
N ARG A 277 10.64 -22.56 -14.70
CA ARG A 277 10.32 -23.97 -14.96
C ARG A 277 9.12 -24.48 -14.16
N SER A 278 8.55 -23.64 -13.30
CA SER A 278 7.38 -23.99 -12.49
C SER A 278 6.16 -24.26 -13.37
N GLU A 279 5.34 -25.23 -12.95
CA GLU A 279 4.01 -25.46 -13.54
C GLU A 279 3.09 -24.24 -13.38
N TYR A 280 3.40 -23.32 -12.45
CA TYR A 280 2.68 -22.06 -12.26
C TYR A 280 2.43 -21.33 -13.59
N TRP A 281 3.51 -21.05 -14.34
CA TRP A 281 3.43 -20.28 -15.58
C TRP A 281 2.67 -21.01 -16.69
N ARG A 282 2.76 -22.35 -16.71
CA ARG A 282 2.01 -23.19 -17.65
C ARG A 282 0.52 -23.12 -17.36
N VAL A 283 0.12 -23.20 -16.09
CA VAL A 283 -1.28 -23.05 -15.68
C VAL A 283 -1.81 -21.67 -16.07
N ILE A 284 -1.07 -20.58 -15.78
CA ILE A 284 -1.47 -19.22 -16.17
C ILE A 284 -1.73 -19.11 -17.69
N LYS A 285 -0.84 -19.69 -18.50
CA LYS A 285 -0.97 -19.70 -19.96
C LYS A 285 -2.16 -20.54 -20.45
N ASP A 286 -2.33 -21.73 -19.89
CA ASP A 286 -3.41 -22.63 -20.27
C ASP A 286 -4.79 -22.04 -19.91
N VAL A 287 -4.90 -21.38 -18.75
CA VAL A 287 -6.10 -20.65 -18.35
C VAL A 287 -6.48 -19.58 -19.36
N ARG A 288 -5.51 -18.77 -19.80
CA ARG A 288 -5.77 -17.76 -20.85
C ARG A 288 -6.20 -18.42 -22.15
N LYS A 289 -5.50 -19.47 -22.57
CA LYS A 289 -5.76 -20.15 -23.84
C LYS A 289 -7.14 -20.81 -23.89
N VAL A 290 -7.56 -21.42 -22.78
CA VAL A 290 -8.80 -22.21 -22.71
C VAL A 290 -10.00 -21.34 -22.34
N LEU A 291 -9.85 -20.43 -21.37
CA LEU A 291 -10.95 -19.66 -20.77
C LEU A 291 -10.96 -18.19 -21.18
N GLY A 292 -9.90 -17.70 -21.84
CA GLY A 292 -9.73 -16.27 -22.14
C GLY A 292 -9.40 -15.42 -20.91
N LEU A 293 -9.17 -16.04 -19.74
CA LEU A 293 -8.90 -15.34 -18.50
C LEU A 293 -7.40 -15.03 -18.34
N LYS A 294 -7.07 -13.78 -18.05
CA LYS A 294 -5.70 -13.35 -17.78
C LYS A 294 -5.51 -13.23 -16.27
N ILE A 295 -4.86 -14.20 -15.66
CA ILE A 295 -4.48 -14.13 -14.25
C ILE A 295 -3.26 -13.22 -14.15
N ASN A 296 -3.42 -12.09 -13.47
CA ASN A 296 -2.37 -11.12 -13.20
C ASN A 296 -1.51 -11.63 -12.03
N THR A 297 -0.19 -11.54 -12.12
CA THR A 297 0.72 -11.90 -11.03
C THR A 297 1.55 -10.69 -10.65
N ILE A 298 1.51 -10.26 -9.39
CA ILE A 298 2.29 -9.11 -8.91
C ILE A 298 3.01 -9.47 -7.62
N THR A 299 4.24 -8.98 -7.46
CA THR A 299 4.99 -9.18 -6.23
C THR A 299 4.81 -8.05 -5.23
N ILE A 300 5.01 -8.34 -3.95
CA ILE A 300 5.14 -7.32 -2.92
C ILE A 300 6.23 -6.30 -3.28
N GLY A 301 7.36 -6.76 -3.82
CA GLY A 301 8.42 -5.86 -4.26
C GLY A 301 8.00 -4.92 -5.41
N ALA A 302 7.23 -5.41 -6.37
CA ALA A 302 6.67 -4.58 -7.44
C ALA A 302 5.72 -3.49 -6.89
N LEU A 303 4.84 -3.85 -5.95
CA LEU A 303 3.95 -2.89 -5.29
C LEU A 303 4.72 -1.82 -4.50
N LEU A 304 5.79 -2.21 -3.80
CA LEU A 304 6.66 -1.25 -3.10
C LEU A 304 7.30 -0.25 -4.04
N ILE A 305 7.81 -0.69 -5.20
CA ILE A 305 8.40 0.22 -6.19
C ILE A 305 7.35 1.22 -6.66
N LEU A 306 6.12 0.79 -6.94
CA LEU A 306 5.03 1.69 -7.33
C LEU A 306 4.73 2.73 -6.24
N ILE A 307 4.65 2.30 -4.97
CA ILE A 307 4.45 3.21 -3.82
C ILE A 307 5.59 4.19 -3.68
N TRP A 308 6.84 3.73 -3.75
CA TRP A 308 8.00 4.60 -3.63
C TRP A 308 8.07 5.63 -4.76
N ASN A 309 7.56 5.29 -5.95
CA ASN A 309 7.42 6.23 -7.08
C ASN A 309 6.12 7.04 -7.05
N ARG A 310 5.25 6.82 -6.05
CA ARG A 310 3.94 7.46 -5.92
C ARG A 310 3.05 7.23 -7.14
N THR A 311 3.23 6.07 -7.80
CA THR A 311 2.56 5.70 -9.04
C THR A 311 1.30 4.90 -8.72
N LYS A 312 0.16 5.38 -9.23
CA LYS A 312 -1.09 4.62 -9.21
C LYS A 312 -1.20 3.74 -10.45
N VAL A 313 -1.83 2.59 -10.30
CA VAL A 313 -2.13 1.67 -11.38
C VAL A 313 -3.56 1.93 -11.86
N VAL A 314 -3.71 2.08 -13.16
CA VAL A 314 -5.01 2.10 -13.83
C VAL A 314 -5.01 0.95 -14.81
N PHE A 315 -6.04 0.13 -14.77
CA PHE A 315 -6.16 -0.98 -15.68
C PHE A 315 -6.95 -0.55 -16.91
N VAL A 316 -6.42 -0.89 -18.08
CA VAL A 316 -7.02 -0.58 -19.38
C VAL A 316 -7.46 -1.87 -20.04
N ASP A 317 -6.58 -2.88 -20.10
CA ASP A 317 -6.79 -4.10 -20.87
C ASP A 317 -6.73 -5.39 -20.02
N SER A 318 -6.83 -5.23 -18.70
CA SER A 318 -6.84 -6.33 -17.71
C SER A 318 -5.54 -7.16 -17.70
N GLU A 319 -4.44 -6.61 -18.20
CA GLU A 319 -3.18 -7.34 -18.44
C GLU A 319 -1.92 -6.64 -17.94
N GLU A 320 -2.09 -5.58 -17.17
CA GLU A 320 -1.04 -4.72 -16.61
C GLU A 320 0.04 -5.56 -15.91
N PHE A 321 -0.35 -6.66 -15.27
CA PHE A 321 0.56 -7.62 -14.62
C PHE A 321 0.41 -9.06 -15.12
N TYR A 322 -0.17 -9.27 -16.30
CA TYR A 322 -0.23 -10.60 -16.91
C TYR A 322 1.15 -11.03 -17.44
N ILE A 323 1.69 -12.11 -16.86
CA ILE A 323 2.96 -12.71 -17.25
C ILE A 323 2.82 -14.24 -17.30
N ASP A 324 3.45 -14.87 -18.28
CA ASP A 324 3.39 -16.32 -18.51
C ASP A 324 4.75 -16.91 -18.95
N THR A 325 4.77 -18.16 -19.41
CA THR A 325 5.97 -18.85 -19.91
C THR A 325 6.76 -18.11 -21.01
N GLU A 326 6.12 -17.20 -21.75
CA GLU A 326 6.73 -16.43 -22.85
C GLU A 326 7.25 -15.06 -22.39
N ASN A 327 6.73 -14.55 -21.27
CA ASN A 327 6.99 -13.20 -20.76
C ASN A 327 6.92 -13.15 -19.22
N SER A 328 7.75 -13.95 -18.54
CA SER A 328 7.68 -14.19 -17.09
C SER A 328 8.19 -13.07 -16.18
N ASP A 329 8.46 -11.89 -16.74
CA ASP A 329 9.17 -10.81 -16.06
C ASP A 329 8.27 -9.57 -15.93
N LEU A 330 8.20 -9.03 -14.72
CA LEU A 330 7.43 -7.83 -14.38
C LEU A 330 8.19 -6.53 -14.71
N ARG A 331 9.53 -6.54 -14.74
CA ARG A 331 10.31 -5.30 -14.94
C ARG A 331 9.86 -4.46 -16.13
N PRO A 332 9.70 -5.00 -17.36
CA PRO A 332 9.33 -4.17 -18.51
C PRO A 332 7.97 -3.47 -18.31
N LYS A 333 7.03 -4.14 -17.63
CA LYS A 333 5.70 -3.59 -17.30
C LYS A 333 5.80 -2.48 -16.26
N LEU A 334 6.56 -2.70 -15.17
CA LEU A 334 6.77 -1.67 -14.16
C LEU A 334 7.50 -0.43 -14.71
N GLU A 335 8.55 -0.62 -15.50
CA GLU A 335 9.27 0.49 -16.12
C GLU A 335 8.38 1.32 -17.06
N ALA A 336 7.46 0.66 -17.78
CA ALA A 336 6.47 1.33 -18.60
C ALA A 336 5.44 2.11 -17.76
N ILE A 337 4.94 1.53 -16.66
CA ILE A 337 3.98 2.18 -15.75
C ILE A 337 4.60 3.39 -15.05
N ILE A 338 5.85 3.28 -14.60
CA ILE A 338 6.54 4.34 -13.86
C ILE A 338 7.15 5.39 -14.81
N GLY A 339 7.46 5.00 -16.05
CA GLY A 339 8.06 5.90 -17.05
C GLY A 339 9.57 6.11 -16.89
N ARG A 340 10.27 5.20 -16.19
CA ARG A 340 11.74 5.21 -16.06
C ARG A 340 12.32 3.80 -15.89
N LYS A 341 13.63 3.68 -16.07
CA LYS A 341 14.38 2.47 -15.73
C LYS A 341 14.51 2.28 -14.22
N LEU A 342 14.46 1.02 -13.78
CA LEU A 342 14.63 0.65 -12.38
C LEU A 342 16.10 0.50 -12.01
N ASN A 343 16.47 0.98 -10.83
CA ASN A 343 17.82 0.88 -10.27
C ASN A 343 18.01 -0.44 -9.51
N LEU A 344 17.80 -1.57 -10.19
CA LEU A 344 17.94 -2.91 -9.63
C LEU A 344 18.72 -3.79 -10.59
N SER A 345 19.56 -4.68 -10.05
CA SER A 345 20.16 -5.74 -10.84
C SER A 345 19.08 -6.66 -11.41
N SER A 346 19.33 -7.25 -12.58
CA SER A 346 18.42 -8.23 -13.17
C SER A 346 18.49 -9.55 -12.41
N GLY A 347 17.33 -10.15 -12.13
CA GLY A 347 17.24 -11.49 -11.52
C GLY A 347 17.42 -11.53 -10.02
N TYR A 348 17.55 -10.38 -9.34
CA TYR A 348 17.78 -10.32 -7.89
C TYR A 348 16.70 -9.49 -7.18
N PRO A 349 16.19 -9.93 -6.02
CA PRO A 349 16.04 -11.31 -5.49
C PRO A 349 14.81 -12.11 -6.01
N GLY A 350 14.29 -11.82 -7.21
CA GLY A 350 13.17 -12.57 -7.79
C GLY A 350 11.81 -11.86 -7.71
N GLN A 351 11.77 -10.59 -7.33
CA GLN A 351 10.53 -9.79 -7.34
C GLN A 351 10.07 -9.38 -8.74
N LEU A 352 10.99 -9.28 -9.71
CA LEU A 352 10.72 -8.68 -11.02
C LEU A 352 11.04 -9.59 -12.19
N GLU A 353 11.94 -10.55 -12.00
CA GLU A 353 12.26 -11.58 -12.98
C GLU A 353 12.07 -12.94 -12.34
N SER A 354 11.45 -13.84 -13.08
CA SER A 354 11.31 -15.23 -12.61
C SER A 354 12.70 -15.89 -12.56
N PRO A 355 13.10 -16.52 -11.45
CA PRO A 355 14.37 -17.23 -11.37
C PRO A 355 14.46 -18.36 -12.40
N LYS A 356 15.64 -18.58 -12.98
CA LYS A 356 15.90 -19.60 -14.04
C LYS A 356 15.80 -21.05 -13.59
#